data_AF-A0A535SD33-F1
#
_entry.id   AF-A0A535SD33-F1
#
_cell.length_a   1.000
_cell.length_b   1.000
_cell.length_c   1.000
_cell.angle_alpha   90.00
_cell.angle_beta   90.00
_cell.angle_gamma   90.00
#
_symmetry.space_group_name_H-M   'P 1'
#
loop_
_entity.id
_entity.type
_entity.pdbx_description
1 polymer ?
#
loop_
_entity_poly.entity_id
_entity_poly.type
_entity_poly.pdbx_seq_one_letter_code
_entity_poly.pdbx_strand_id
1 'polypeptide(L)'
;MTQQDQTNHVQTQRGRAAIYARVAQEARTQTTQRQTATLIELANEQGYPNEQIIVYEDVGVSARKPLAMRGALSDLLTAITKAEQEPEQERIHSVFVSSTYRLFRDLASGDIASFLHTCAEHNVQIVTLDMIYDLTDPAHTALFRAQWELERQYITAQIKRLNAGKRRKRQARGKSEQEKEQ
;
A
#
# COMPACT_ATOMS: atom_id res chain seq x y z
N MET A 1 -2.89 -41.73 24.19
CA MET A 1 -3.13 -40.71 23.14
C MET A 1 -2.57 -39.40 23.62
N THR A 2 -1.31 -39.12 23.29
CA THR A 2 -0.64 -37.85 23.59
C THR A 2 -0.91 -36.90 22.44
N GLN A 3 -1.72 -35.87 22.68
CA GLN A 3 -1.84 -34.73 21.78
C GLN A 3 -0.51 -33.98 21.81
N GLN A 4 0.20 -33.98 20.68
CA GLN A 4 1.36 -33.12 20.49
C GLN A 4 0.83 -31.73 20.12
N ASP A 5 0.98 -30.79 21.04
CA ASP A 5 0.84 -29.36 20.79
C ASP A 5 1.87 -28.97 19.73
N GLN A 6 1.42 -28.77 18.49
CA GLN A 6 2.22 -28.12 17.45
C GLN A 6 2.17 -26.62 17.73
N THR A 7 3.00 -26.15 18.65
CA THR A 7 3.33 -24.73 18.73
C THR A 7 4.09 -24.37 17.44
N ASN A 8 3.37 -23.80 16.48
CA ASN A 8 3.95 -23.11 15.33
C ASN A 8 4.85 -21.98 15.88
N HIS A 9 6.13 -22.27 16.08
CA HIS A 9 7.12 -21.24 16.33
C HIS A 9 7.26 -20.41 15.04
N VAL A 10 6.55 -19.30 14.98
CA VAL A 10 6.80 -18.26 13.98
C VAL A 10 8.26 -17.84 14.16
N GLN A 11 9.10 -18.16 13.19
CA GLN A 11 10.51 -17.77 13.23
C GLN A 11 10.59 -16.26 13.13
N THR A 12 11.29 -15.63 14.08
CA THR A 12 11.53 -14.19 14.07
C THR A 12 12.35 -13.82 12.84
N GLN A 13 11.91 -12.78 12.13
CA GLN A 13 12.62 -12.27 10.96
C GLN A 13 13.91 -11.55 11.38
N ARG A 14 14.93 -11.65 10.53
CA ARG A 14 16.27 -11.14 10.84
C ARG A 14 16.45 -9.64 10.60
N GLY A 15 15.52 -8.96 9.94
CA GLY A 15 15.55 -7.51 9.74
C GLY A 15 14.17 -6.88 9.85
N ARG A 16 13.98 -5.72 9.24
CA ARG A 16 12.81 -4.87 9.46
C ARG A 16 11.69 -5.07 8.46
N ALA A 17 10.48 -4.79 8.90
CA ALA A 17 9.30 -4.63 8.06
C ALA A 17 8.94 -3.15 7.95
N ALA A 18 8.59 -2.70 6.76
CA ALA A 18 8.02 -1.39 6.53
C ALA A 18 6.53 -1.52 6.24
N ILE A 19 5.71 -0.64 6.81
CA ILE A 19 4.31 -0.49 6.44
C ILE A 19 4.18 0.83 5.71
N TYR A 20 3.61 0.82 4.51
CA TYR A 20 3.27 2.05 3.81
C TYR A 20 1.77 2.27 3.76
N ALA A 21 1.34 3.42 4.27
CA ALA A 21 -0.04 3.87 4.25
C ALA A 21 -0.14 5.28 3.64
N ARG A 22 -1.19 5.53 2.88
CA ARG A 22 -1.52 6.88 2.40
C ARG A 22 -2.94 7.24 2.76
N VAL A 23 -3.07 8.33 3.50
CA VAL A 23 -4.29 8.71 4.19
C VAL A 23 -4.68 10.12 3.77
N ALA A 24 -5.97 10.39 3.56
CA ALA A 24 -6.39 11.78 3.32
C ALA A 24 -6.42 12.52 4.67
N GLN A 25 -6.09 13.82 4.67
CA GLN A 25 -5.94 14.63 5.88
C GLN A 25 -7.22 14.67 6.73
N GLU A 26 -8.36 14.88 6.08
CA GLU A 26 -9.69 14.85 6.70
C GLU A 26 -10.21 13.42 6.97
N ALA A 27 -9.50 12.40 6.49
CA ALA A 27 -9.89 10.99 6.57
C ALA A 27 -8.97 10.16 7.48
N ARG A 28 -8.20 10.78 8.38
CA ARG A 28 -7.62 10.11 9.55
C ARG A 28 -8.78 9.72 10.47
N THR A 29 -9.46 8.67 10.04
CA THR A 29 -10.64 8.07 10.66
C THR A 29 -10.23 6.74 11.28
N GLN A 30 -11.11 6.17 12.11
CA GLN A 30 -10.93 4.83 12.64
C GLN A 30 -10.65 3.80 11.53
N THR A 31 -11.26 3.94 10.35
CA THR A 31 -11.07 3.00 9.23
C THR A 31 -9.63 2.97 8.75
N THR A 32 -8.97 4.12 8.66
CA THR A 32 -7.60 4.22 8.18
C THR A 32 -6.61 3.74 9.24
N GLN A 33 -6.86 4.06 10.51
CA GLN A 33 -6.09 3.51 11.64
C GLN A 33 -6.23 1.98 11.70
N ARG A 34 -7.42 1.44 11.43
CA ARG A 34 -7.64 -0.01 11.31
C ARG A 34 -6.83 -0.63 10.17
N GLN A 35 -6.72 0.05 9.02
CA GLN A 35 -5.91 -0.48 7.90
C GLN A 35 -4.43 -0.61 8.29
N THR A 36 -3.87 0.43 8.91
CA THR A 36 -2.48 0.36 9.39
C THR A 36 -2.32 -0.71 10.48
N ALA A 37 -3.27 -0.82 11.42
CA ALA A 37 -3.26 -1.85 12.44
C ALA A 37 -3.32 -3.28 11.86
N THR A 38 -4.17 -3.53 10.86
CA THR A 38 -4.24 -4.82 10.17
C THR A 38 -2.93 -5.17 9.46
N LEU A 39 -2.22 -4.18 8.90
CA LEU A 39 -0.90 -4.42 8.30
C LEU A 39 0.18 -4.70 9.36
N ILE A 40 0.09 -4.07 10.54
CA ILE A 40 0.95 -4.37 11.69
C ILE A 40 0.69 -5.80 12.17
N GLU A 41 -0.58 -6.20 12.30
CA GLU A 41 -0.96 -7.56 12.67
C GLU A 41 -0.40 -8.58 11.67
N LEU A 42 -0.57 -8.33 10.37
CA LEU A 42 -0.02 -9.19 9.31
C LEU A 42 1.51 -9.29 9.37
N ALA A 43 2.21 -8.19 9.65
CA ALA A 43 3.67 -8.21 9.81
C ALA A 43 4.10 -9.02 11.04
N ASN A 44 3.39 -8.87 12.16
CA ASN A 44 3.62 -9.67 13.37
C ASN A 44 3.38 -11.17 13.10
N GLU A 45 2.32 -11.53 12.37
CA GLU A 45 2.04 -12.91 11.96
C GLU A 45 3.15 -13.51 11.09
N GLN A 46 3.86 -12.67 10.32
CA GLN A 46 5.04 -13.08 9.53
C GLN A 46 6.35 -13.10 10.32
N GLY A 47 6.30 -12.83 11.64
CA GLY A 47 7.46 -12.93 12.53
C GLY A 47 8.25 -11.64 12.70
N TYR A 48 7.72 -10.49 12.28
CA TYR A 48 8.30 -9.18 12.58
C TYR A 48 7.71 -8.66 13.90
N PRO A 49 8.45 -8.66 15.03
CA PRO A 49 7.98 -8.02 16.25
C PRO A 49 7.86 -6.49 16.06
N ASN A 50 7.05 -5.84 16.91
CA ASN A 50 6.71 -4.42 16.76
C ASN A 50 7.94 -3.49 16.69
N GLU A 51 9.02 -3.80 17.40
CA GLU A 51 10.28 -3.04 17.36
C GLU A 51 11.00 -3.09 16.00
N GLN A 52 10.68 -4.08 15.16
CA GLN A 52 11.20 -4.21 13.80
C GLN A 52 10.26 -3.60 12.74
N ILE A 53 9.08 -3.12 13.13
CA ILE A 53 8.09 -2.55 12.21
C ILE A 53 8.20 -1.03 12.16
N ILE A 54 8.44 -0.47 10.98
CA ILE A 54 8.48 0.98 10.74
C ILE A 54 7.28 1.39 9.89
N VAL A 55 6.53 2.40 10.32
CA VAL A 55 5.36 2.91 9.59
C VAL A 55 5.70 4.19 8.84
N TYR A 56 5.52 4.16 7.52
CA TYR A 56 5.64 5.28 6.60
C TYR A 56 4.23 5.73 6.18
N GLU A 57 3.79 6.91 6.65
CA GLU A 57 2.44 7.42 6.38
C GLU A 57 2.44 8.77 5.65
N ASP A 58 1.87 8.80 4.44
CA ASP A 58 1.61 10.04 3.70
C ASP A 58 0.21 10.58 4.04
N VAL A 59 0.16 11.61 4.91
CA VAL A 59 -1.08 12.27 5.36
C VAL A 59 -1.42 13.47 4.48
N GLY A 60 -2.63 13.50 3.91
CA GLY A 60 -3.10 14.62 3.09
C GLY A 60 -2.47 14.70 1.71
N VAL A 61 -1.60 13.75 1.36
CA VAL A 61 -0.87 13.77 0.10
C VAL A 61 -1.75 13.23 -1.03
N SER A 62 -1.97 14.09 -2.03
CA SER A 62 -2.68 13.72 -3.25
C SER A 62 -1.93 12.61 -3.98
N ALA A 63 -2.68 11.60 -4.44
CA ALA A 63 -2.11 10.54 -5.26
C ALA A 63 -1.62 11.03 -6.62
N ARG A 64 -2.09 12.19 -7.10
CA ARG A 64 -1.57 12.73 -8.37
C ARG A 64 -0.17 13.33 -8.23
N LYS A 65 0.35 13.43 -7.01
CA LYS A 65 1.72 13.89 -6.80
C LYS A 65 2.72 12.81 -7.25
N PRO A 66 3.81 13.20 -7.93
CA PRO A 66 4.93 12.31 -8.22
C PRO A 66 5.50 11.67 -6.95
N LEU A 67 6.22 10.55 -7.10
CA LEU A 67 6.81 9.82 -5.96
C LEU A 67 7.68 10.72 -5.09
N ALA A 68 8.52 11.57 -5.68
CA ALA A 68 9.41 12.49 -4.95
C ALA A 68 8.67 13.52 -4.06
N MET A 69 7.38 13.77 -4.31
CA MET A 69 6.56 14.69 -3.49
C MET A 69 5.71 13.97 -2.45
N ARG A 70 5.87 12.64 -2.33
CA ARG A 70 5.26 11.79 -1.31
C ARG A 70 6.33 11.49 -0.27
N GLY A 71 6.39 12.32 0.76
CA GLY A 71 7.48 12.31 1.73
C GLY A 71 7.70 10.92 2.31
N ALA A 72 6.63 10.26 2.78
CA ALA A 72 6.75 8.95 3.40
C ALA A 72 7.16 7.85 2.40
N LEU A 73 6.62 7.87 1.17
CA LEU A 73 7.04 6.92 0.13
C LEU A 73 8.50 7.13 -0.31
N SER A 74 8.94 8.38 -0.38
CA SER A 74 10.32 8.75 -0.71
C SER A 74 11.28 8.35 0.42
N ASP A 75 10.89 8.54 1.67
CA ASP A 75 11.66 8.12 2.84
C ASP A 75 11.79 6.60 2.91
N LEU A 76 10.72 5.87 2.58
CA LEU A 76 10.75 4.41 2.45
C LEU A 76 11.75 3.97 1.38
N LEU A 77 11.69 4.57 0.18
CA LEU A 77 12.63 4.24 -0.89
C LEU A 77 14.08 4.54 -0.50
N THR A 78 14.30 5.63 0.24
CA THR A 78 15.61 5.99 0.77
C THR A 78 16.10 4.98 1.81
N ALA A 79 15.20 4.49 2.67
CA ALA A 79 15.54 3.47 3.68
C ALA A 79 15.88 2.11 3.03
N ILE A 80 15.16 1.74 1.96
CA ILE A 80 15.48 0.53 1.19
C ILE A 80 16.87 0.64 0.54
N THR A 81 17.21 1.78 -0.06
CA THR A 81 18.49 1.94 -0.78
C THR A 81 19.71 2.09 0.13
N LYS A 82 19.56 2.64 1.34
CA LYS A 82 20.65 2.74 2.31
C LYS A 82 21.02 1.40 2.95
N ALA A 83 20.16 0.40 2.84
CA ALA A 83 20.29 -0.89 3.52
C ALA A 83 21.62 -1.63 3.24
N GLU A 84 22.26 -1.42 2.08
CA GLU A 84 23.55 -2.06 1.77
C GLU A 84 24.67 -1.73 2.76
N GLN A 85 24.59 -0.55 3.40
CA GLN A 85 25.59 -0.03 4.33
C GLN A 85 25.26 -0.37 5.79
N GLU A 86 24.05 -0.85 6.06
CA GLU A 86 23.55 -1.15 7.40
C GLU A 86 23.67 -2.64 7.73
N PRO A 87 23.78 -3.01 9.03
CA PRO A 87 23.68 -4.39 9.49
C PRO A 87 22.36 -5.03 9.04
N GLU A 88 22.34 -6.34 8.78
CA GLU A 88 21.16 -7.08 8.30
C GLU A 88 19.89 -6.79 9.12
N GLN A 89 20.03 -6.66 10.44
CA GLN A 89 18.96 -6.34 11.39
C GLN A 89 18.27 -4.98 11.22
N GLU A 90 18.90 -4.05 10.49
CA GLU A 90 18.37 -2.71 10.25
C GLU A 90 17.74 -2.58 8.86
N ARG A 91 18.04 -3.53 7.96
CA ARG A 91 17.56 -3.55 6.58
C ARG A 91 16.07 -3.86 6.52
N ILE A 92 15.36 -3.20 5.61
CA ILE A 92 13.98 -3.53 5.30
C ILE A 92 13.98 -4.75 4.38
N HIS A 93 13.27 -5.82 4.76
CA HIS A 93 13.09 -7.02 3.93
C HIS A 93 11.69 -7.13 3.34
N SER A 94 10.70 -6.50 3.97
CA SER A 94 9.30 -6.60 3.55
C SER A 94 8.60 -5.25 3.63
N VAL A 95 7.83 -4.92 2.60
CA VAL A 95 6.98 -3.72 2.54
C VAL A 95 5.51 -4.15 2.51
N PHE A 96 4.80 -3.89 3.60
CA PHE A 96 3.39 -4.21 3.78
C PHE A 96 2.50 -3.05 3.32
N VAL A 97 1.54 -3.37 2.44
CA VAL A 97 0.61 -2.39 1.86
C VAL A 97 -0.80 -2.96 1.75
N SER A 98 -1.80 -2.10 1.94
CA SER A 98 -3.20 -2.51 1.87
C SER A 98 -3.65 -3.04 0.50
N SER A 99 -3.00 -2.62 -0.58
CA SER A 99 -3.22 -3.14 -1.94
C SER A 99 -2.13 -2.60 -2.87
N THR A 100 -1.94 -3.29 -3.99
CA THR A 100 -0.99 -2.88 -5.04
C THR A 100 -1.31 -1.47 -5.56
N TYR A 101 -2.59 -1.16 -5.80
CA TYR A 101 -3.01 0.16 -6.27
C TYR A 101 -2.80 1.27 -5.23
N ARG A 102 -2.96 0.98 -3.93
CA ARG A 102 -2.79 2.01 -2.87
C ARG A 102 -1.36 2.51 -2.78
N LEU A 103 -0.39 1.64 -3.04
CA LEU A 103 1.03 1.98 -3.07
C LEU A 103 1.32 3.01 -4.19
N PHE A 104 0.81 2.77 -5.40
CA PHE A 104 1.18 3.53 -6.60
C PHE A 104 0.05 4.32 -7.26
N ARG A 105 -1.05 4.60 -6.56
CA ARG A 105 -2.20 5.30 -7.15
C ARG A 105 -1.77 6.55 -7.92
N ASP A 106 -2.15 6.64 -9.19
CA ASP A 106 -1.86 7.75 -10.10
C ASP A 106 -0.36 8.08 -10.30
N LEU A 107 0.56 7.18 -9.95
CA LEU A 107 1.98 7.32 -10.34
C LEU A 107 2.19 6.97 -11.81
N ALA A 108 3.26 7.54 -12.38
CA ALA A 108 3.72 7.17 -13.71
C ALA A 108 4.30 5.75 -13.71
N SER A 109 4.10 5.00 -14.81
CA SER A 109 4.62 3.63 -14.92
C SER A 109 6.14 3.53 -14.75
N GLY A 110 6.88 4.61 -15.07
CA GLY A 110 8.32 4.72 -14.83
C GLY A 110 8.66 4.69 -13.34
N ASP A 111 7.98 5.50 -12.52
CA ASP A 111 8.18 5.53 -11.06
C ASP A 111 7.90 4.17 -10.43
N ILE A 112 6.84 3.49 -10.89
CA ILE A 112 6.48 2.15 -10.44
C ILE A 112 7.58 1.16 -10.81
N ALA A 113 8.08 1.20 -12.05
CA ALA A 113 9.13 0.31 -12.50
C ALA A 113 10.43 0.51 -11.71
N SER A 114 10.83 1.75 -11.47
CA SER A 114 12.01 2.07 -10.65
C SER A 114 11.85 1.55 -9.22
N PHE A 115 10.70 1.77 -8.58
CA PHE A 115 10.46 1.27 -7.22
C PHE A 115 10.54 -0.26 -7.15
N LEU A 116 9.89 -0.96 -8.08
CA LEU A 116 9.93 -2.44 -8.11
C LEU A 116 11.34 -2.95 -8.37
N HIS A 117 12.10 -2.30 -9.25
CA HIS A 117 13.48 -2.64 -9.52
C HIS A 117 14.36 -2.47 -8.28
N THR A 118 14.26 -1.32 -7.60
CA THR A 118 14.99 -1.09 -6.35
C THR A 118 14.65 -2.11 -5.27
N CYS A 119 13.36 -2.48 -5.13
CA CYS A 119 12.99 -3.54 -4.18
C CYS A 119 13.64 -4.88 -4.56
N ALA A 120 13.66 -5.25 -5.84
CA ALA A 120 14.30 -6.48 -6.29
C ALA A 120 15.82 -6.48 -6.04
N GLU A 121 16.52 -5.38 -6.34
CA GLU A 121 17.96 -5.23 -6.10
C GLU A 121 18.33 -5.43 -4.62
N HIS A 122 17.47 -4.98 -3.71
CA HIS A 122 17.69 -5.09 -2.27
C HIS A 122 16.99 -6.29 -1.62
N ASN A 123 16.46 -7.25 -2.41
CA ASN A 123 15.74 -8.44 -1.92
C ASN A 123 14.55 -8.09 -0.99
N VAL A 124 13.84 -7.01 -1.31
CA VAL A 124 12.66 -6.55 -0.61
C VAL A 124 11.40 -7.13 -1.25
N GLN A 125 10.60 -7.82 -0.45
CA GLN A 125 9.31 -8.34 -0.87
C GLN A 125 8.22 -7.30 -0.63
N ILE A 126 7.18 -7.31 -1.48
CA ILE A 126 5.96 -6.52 -1.21
C ILE A 126 4.88 -7.47 -0.71
N VAL A 127 4.27 -7.14 0.42
CA VAL A 127 3.24 -7.94 1.05
C VAL A 127 1.91 -7.18 1.02
N THR A 128 0.88 -7.82 0.49
CA THR A 128 -0.52 -7.39 0.62
C THR A 128 -1.28 -8.35 1.53
N LEU A 129 -2.54 -8.04 1.82
CA LEU A 129 -3.41 -8.96 2.58
C LEU A 129 -3.62 -10.30 1.86
N ASP A 130 -3.48 -10.33 0.54
CA ASP A 130 -3.81 -11.49 -0.29
C ASP A 130 -2.57 -12.24 -0.80
N MET A 131 -1.40 -11.58 -0.84
CA MET A 131 -0.22 -12.13 -1.51
C MET A 131 1.11 -11.53 -1.03
N ILE A 132 2.16 -12.35 -1.07
CA ILE A 132 3.56 -11.93 -0.97
C ILE A 132 4.17 -11.95 -2.37
N TYR A 133 4.75 -10.82 -2.78
CA TYR A 133 5.44 -10.64 -4.05
C TYR A 133 6.95 -10.60 -3.81
N ASP A 134 7.62 -11.70 -4.13
CA ASP A 134 9.08 -11.72 -4.30
C ASP A 134 9.45 -11.08 -5.63
N LEU A 135 10.02 -9.87 -5.61
CA LEU A 135 10.32 -9.11 -6.81
C LEU A 135 11.60 -9.56 -7.51
N THR A 136 12.37 -10.49 -6.92
CA THR A 136 13.49 -11.14 -7.61
C THR A 136 13.00 -12.16 -8.65
N ASP A 137 11.76 -12.65 -8.50
CA ASP A 137 11.09 -13.48 -9.48
C ASP A 137 10.35 -12.62 -10.53
N PRO A 138 10.71 -12.71 -11.83
CA PRO A 138 10.01 -12.02 -12.90
C PRO A 138 8.51 -12.35 -12.98
N ALA A 139 8.09 -13.57 -12.60
CA ALA A 139 6.70 -13.98 -12.62
C ALA A 139 5.88 -13.21 -11.57
N HIS A 140 6.41 -13.05 -10.36
CA HIS A 140 5.80 -12.25 -9.31
C HIS A 140 5.78 -10.75 -9.67
N THR A 141 6.83 -10.24 -10.30
CA THR A 141 6.84 -8.86 -10.81
C THR A 141 5.76 -8.64 -11.88
N ALA A 142 5.60 -9.58 -12.81
CA ALA A 142 4.56 -9.52 -13.83
C ALA A 142 3.16 -9.60 -13.21
N LEU A 143 2.97 -10.50 -12.23
CA LEU A 143 1.72 -10.66 -11.52
C LEU A 143 1.35 -9.40 -10.72
N PHE A 144 2.31 -8.79 -10.01
CA PHE A 144 2.11 -7.53 -9.31
C PHE A 144 1.59 -6.44 -10.26
N ARG A 145 2.23 -6.30 -11.44
CA ARG A 145 1.83 -5.30 -12.45
C ARG A 145 0.43 -5.56 -13.00
N ALA A 146 0.09 -6.83 -13.25
CA ALA A 146 -1.23 -7.21 -13.70
C ALA A 146 -2.30 -6.89 -12.66
N GLN A 147 -2.04 -7.22 -11.38
CA GLN A 147 -2.94 -6.93 -10.26
C GLN A 147 -3.14 -5.41 -10.09
N TRP A 148 -2.05 -4.64 -10.15
CA TRP A 148 -2.11 -3.19 -10.07
C TRP A 148 -2.96 -2.57 -11.18
N GLU A 149 -2.79 -3.01 -12.42
CA GLU A 149 -3.56 -2.50 -13.56
C GLU A 149 -5.03 -2.89 -13.46
N LEU A 150 -5.33 -4.12 -13.03
CA LEU A 150 -6.70 -4.58 -12.79
C LEU A 150 -7.40 -3.72 -11.73
N GLU A 151 -6.76 -3.52 -10.58
CA GLU A 151 -7.28 -2.66 -9.50
C GLU A 151 -7.46 -1.21 -9.97
N ARG A 152 -6.49 -0.67 -10.72
CA ARG A 152 -6.56 0.67 -11.30
C ARG A 152 -7.77 0.83 -12.20
N GLN A 153 -8.02 -0.11 -13.10
CA GLN A 153 -9.16 -0.09 -14.00
C GLN A 153 -10.48 -0.16 -13.23
N TYR A 154 -10.58 -1.10 -12.28
CA TYR A 154 -11.77 -1.27 -11.44
C TYR A 154 -12.09 0.01 -10.65
N ILE A 155 -11.11 0.56 -9.93
CA ILE A 155 -11.30 1.76 -9.11
C ILE A 155 -11.64 2.97 -9.97
N THR A 156 -10.97 3.12 -11.13
CA THR A 156 -11.26 4.20 -12.08
C THR A 156 -12.71 4.12 -12.59
N ALA A 157 -13.19 2.92 -12.93
CA ALA A 157 -14.56 2.70 -13.37
C ALA A 157 -15.57 3.04 -12.25
N GLN A 158 -15.31 2.61 -11.01
CA GLN A 158 -16.17 2.94 -9.86
C GLN A 158 -16.24 4.44 -9.60
N ILE A 159 -15.10 5.15 -9.63
CA ILE A 159 -15.06 6.61 -9.47
C ILE A 159 -15.88 7.31 -10.57
N LYS A 160 -15.74 6.88 -11.84
CA LYS A 160 -16.54 7.41 -12.95
C LYS A 160 -18.04 7.21 -12.72
N ARG A 161 -18.47 6.02 -12.29
CA ARG A 161 -19.87 5.70 -11.99
C ARG A 161 -20.42 6.58 -10.88
N LEU A 162 -19.68 6.73 -9.77
CA LEU A 162 -20.06 7.58 -8.64
C LEU A 162 -20.20 9.05 -9.06
N ASN A 163 -19.27 9.56 -9.85
CA ASN A 163 -19.31 10.94 -10.35
C ASN A 163 -20.49 11.17 -11.31
N ALA A 164 -20.81 10.21 -12.18
CA ALA A 164 -22.00 10.27 -13.02
C ALA A 164 -23.29 10.33 -12.19
N GLY A 165 -23.39 9.51 -11.15
CA GLY A 165 -24.53 9.52 -10.21
C GLY A 165 -24.68 10.87 -9.49
N LYS A 166 -23.56 11.42 -8.98
CA LYS A 166 -23.54 12.75 -8.36
C LYS A 166 -23.98 13.85 -9.33
N ARG A 167 -23.53 13.79 -10.59
CA ARG A 167 -23.92 14.74 -11.63
C ARG A 167 -25.43 14.67 -11.93
N ARG A 168 -25.99 13.46 -12.08
CA ARG A 168 -27.44 13.27 -12.27
C ARG A 168 -28.25 13.83 -11.11
N LYS A 169 -27.83 13.56 -9.86
CA LYS A 169 -28.50 14.09 -8.66
C LYS A 169 -28.48 15.63 -8.60
N ARG A 170 -27.36 16.25 -8.97
CA ARG A 170 -27.24 17.73 -9.05
C ARG A 170 -28.17 18.31 -10.12
N GLN A 171 -28.22 17.70 -11.30
CA GLN A 171 -29.10 18.14 -12.38
C GLN A 171 -30.59 18.00 -12.02
N ALA A 172 -30.97 16.91 -11.34
CA ALA A 172 -32.34 16.72 -10.87
C ALA A 172 -32.75 17.78 -9.81
N ARG A 173 -31.85 18.12 -8.88
CA ARG A 173 -32.08 19.18 -7.89
C ARG A 173 -32.23 20.57 -8.53
N GLY A 174 -31.34 20.93 -9.46
CA GLY A 174 -31.42 22.22 -10.16
C GLY A 174 -32.71 22.39 -10.98
N LYS A 175 -33.22 21.31 -11.59
CA LYS A 175 -34.52 21.33 -12.28
C LYS A 175 -35.69 21.51 -11.30
N SER A 176 -35.69 20.81 -10.16
CA SER A 176 -36.75 20.93 -9.16
C SER A 176 -36.79 22.28 -8.44
N GLU A 177 -35.70 23.03 -8.43
CA GLU A 177 -35.65 24.40 -7.89
C GLU A 177 -36.23 25.41 -8.91
N GLN A 178 -35.93 25.23 -10.20
CA GLN A 178 -36.49 26.07 -11.28
C GLN A 178 -38.00 25.87 -11.50
N GLU A 179 -38.53 24.67 -11.24
CA GLU A 179 -39.97 24.38 -11.31
C GLU A 179 -40.77 24.91 -10.10
N LYS A 180 -40.11 25.34 -9.02
CA LYS A 180 -40.77 25.96 -7.84
C LYS A 180 -40.82 27.49 -7.90
N GLU A 181 -40.05 28.10 -8.78
CA GLU A 181 -40.01 29.56 -8.99
C GLU A 181 -40.89 30.02 -10.17
N GLN A 182 -41.59 29.08 -10.84
CA GLN A 182 -42.62 29.34 -11.86
C GLN A 182 -44.01 29.05 -11.28
#